data_AF-A0A1Y1ZU42-F1
#
_entry.id   AF-A0A1Y1ZU42-F1
#
_cell.length_a   1.000
_cell.length_b   1.000
_cell.length_c   1.000
_cell.angle_alpha   90.00
_cell.angle_beta   90.00
_cell.angle_gamma   90.00
#
_symmetry.space_group_name_H-M   'P 1'
#
loop_
_entity.id
_entity.type
_entity.pdbx_description
1 polymer ?
#
loop_
_entity_poly.entity_id
_entity_poly.type
_entity_poly.pdbx_seq_one_letter_code
_entity_poly.pdbx_strand_id
1 'polypeptide(L)' 'EIIAVSLKQNPAFSALSYPWGASKQDQEIELNGSSFYISGSLLDAILQFQVEDDSSQKLFWVDAVCVSQ' A
#
# COMPACT_ATOMS: atom_id res chain seq x y z
N GLU A 1 -0.14 -8.50 2.00
CA GLU A 1 1.09 -9.08 1.43
C GLU A 1 1.64 -8.18 0.34
N ILE A 2 2.95 -8.23 0.06
CA ILE A 2 3.57 -7.58 -1.09
C ILE A 2 3.86 -8.63 -2.16
N ILE A 3 3.56 -8.34 -3.41
CA ILE A 3 3.93 -9.21 -4.54
C ILE A 3 4.81 -8.45 -5.52
N ALA A 4 5.86 -9.11 -6.00
CA ALA A 4 6.68 -8.60 -7.09
C ALA A 4 6.23 -9.27 -8.39
N VAL A 5 5.74 -8.47 -9.33
CA VAL A 5 5.25 -8.94 -10.64
C VAL A 5 6.00 -8.22 -11.76
N SER A 6 6.16 -8.90 -12.89
CA SER A 6 6.82 -8.29 -14.05
C SER A 6 5.88 -7.28 -14.69
N LEU A 7 6.38 -6.06 -14.96
CA LEU A 7 5.62 -5.06 -15.72
C LEU A 7 5.18 -5.58 -17.11
N LYS A 8 5.92 -6.54 -17.70
CA LYS A 8 5.56 -7.17 -18.97
C LYS A 8 4.27 -8.01 -18.88
N GLN A 9 3.86 -8.42 -17.68
CA GLN A 9 2.62 -9.18 -17.47
C GLN A 9 1.39 -8.27 -17.50
N ASN A 10 1.56 -6.94 -17.55
CA ASN A 10 0.48 -5.96 -17.50
C ASN A 10 -0.53 -6.25 -16.37
N PRO A 11 -0.06 -6.33 -15.11
CA PRO A 11 -0.92 -6.67 -13.98
C PRO A 11 -2.01 -5.60 -13.81
N ALA A 12 -3.23 -6.04 -13.49
CA ALA A 12 -4.29 -5.12 -13.10
C ALA A 12 -4.09 -4.71 -11.63
N PHE A 13 -3.92 -3.41 -11.39
CA PHE A 13 -3.80 -2.84 -10.05
C PHE A 13 -4.43 -1.45 -10.01
N SER A 14 -4.82 -1.02 -8.82
CA SER A 14 -5.24 0.36 -8.55
C SER A 14 -4.08 1.12 -7.91
N ALA A 15 -3.74 2.29 -8.45
CA ALA A 15 -2.76 3.16 -7.80
C ALA A 15 -3.41 3.89 -6.63
N LEU A 16 -2.83 3.80 -5.44
CA LEU A 16 -3.32 4.49 -4.26
C LEU A 16 -2.74 5.91 -4.23
N SER A 17 -3.62 6.91 -4.29
CA SER A 17 -3.22 8.32 -4.12
C SER A 17 -3.56 8.77 -2.71
N TYR A 18 -2.59 9.33 -2.00
CA TYR A 18 -2.72 9.81 -0.64
C TYR A 18 -1.89 11.10 -0.46
N PRO A 19 -2.19 11.95 0.52
CA PRO A 19 -1.41 13.18 0.77
C PRO A 19 0.03 12.89 1.20
N TRP A 20 0.99 13.52 0.53
CA TRP A 20 2.40 13.49 0.86
C TRP A 20 2.75 14.78 1.63
N GLY A 21 3.12 14.64 2.90
CA GLY A 21 3.57 15.77 3.73
C GLY A 21 2.62 16.11 4.87
N ALA A 22 3.23 16.47 6.02
CA ALA A 22 2.69 16.63 7.38
C ALA A 22 2.74 15.38 8.27
N SER A 23 2.52 14.19 7.70
CA SER A 23 2.54 12.93 8.47
C SER A 23 3.95 12.36 8.53
N LYS A 24 4.52 12.19 9.73
CA LYS A 24 5.75 11.39 9.90
C LYS A 24 5.47 9.94 9.47
N GLN A 25 6.47 9.27 8.91
CA GLN A 25 6.42 7.82 8.71
C GLN A 25 6.69 7.13 10.05
N ASP A 26 5.73 7.19 10.97
CA ASP A 26 5.83 6.65 12.32
C ASP A 26 4.91 5.45 12.55
N GLN A 27 4.12 5.08 11.55
CA GLN A 27 3.25 3.91 11.61
C GLN A 27 3.98 2.70 11.05
N GLU A 28 4.08 1.66 11.86
CA GLU A 28 4.67 0.39 11.45
C GLU A 28 3.58 -0.55 10.94
N ILE A 29 3.79 -1.11 9.74
CA ILE A 29 2.97 -2.20 9.20
C ILE A 29 3.84 -3.40 8.88
N GLU A 30 3.29 -4.60 9.07
CA GLU A 30 3.97 -5.83 8.71
C GLU A 30 3.47 -6.31 7.34
N LEU A 31 4.39 -6.44 6.38
CA LEU A 31 4.10 -6.99 5.06
C LEU A 31 5.09 -8.11 4.78
N ASN A 32 4.56 -9.33 4.57
CA ASN A 32 5.36 -10.54 4.33
C ASN A 32 6.44 -10.81 5.39
N GLY A 33 6.17 -10.54 6.66
CA GLY A 33 7.14 -10.72 7.74
C GLY A 33 8.24 -9.65 7.80
N SER A 34 8.11 -8.56 7.04
CA SER A 34 9.00 -7.40 7.10
C SER A 34 8.24 -6.16 7.58
N SER A 35 8.85 -5.39 8.47
CA SER A 35 8.30 -4.12 8.95
C SER A 35 8.54 -2.98 7.96
N PHE A 36 7.48 -2.23 7.66
CA PHE A 36 7.53 -1.02 6.84
C PHE A 36 7.01 0.18 7.64
N TYR A 37 7.72 1.30 7.55
CA TYR A 37 7.27 2.56 8.15
C TYR A 37 6.54 3.40 7.10
N ILE A 38 5.27 3.67 7.36
CA ILE A 38 4.38 4.44 6.49
C ILE A 38 3.82 5.65 7.24
N SER A 39 3.28 6.61 6.50
CA SER A 39 2.59 7.76 7.07
C SER A 39 1.21 7.39 7.61
N GLY A 40 0.72 8.12 8.61
CA GLY A 40 -0.65 7.96 9.12
C GLY A 40 -1.72 8.12 8.03
N SER A 41 -1.53 9.05 7.09
CA SER A 41 -2.45 9.23 5.95
C SER A 41 -2.52 8.01 5.02
N LEU A 42 -1.40 7.30 4.85
CA LEU A 42 -1.36 6.06 4.08
C LEU A 42 -2.02 4.91 4.87
N LEU A 43 -1.80 4.84 6.18
CA LEU A 43 -2.44 3.85 7.04
C LEU A 43 -3.96 4.01 7.02
N ASP A 44 -4.47 5.23 7.19
CA ASP A 44 -5.90 5.54 7.16
C ASP A 44 -6.53 5.13 5.82
N ALA A 45 -5.86 5.45 4.71
CA ALA A 45 -6.32 5.06 3.38
C ALA A 45 -6.40 3.52 3.24
N ILE A 46 -5.35 2.81 3.65
CA ILE A 46 -5.31 1.33 3.62
C ILE A 46 -6.45 0.74 4.46
N LEU A 47 -6.67 1.26 5.67
CA LEU A 47 -7.73 0.80 6.57
C LEU A 47 -9.13 1.04 5.98
N GLN A 48 -9.34 2.19 5.35
CA GLN A 48 -10.61 2.48 4.69
C GLN A 48 -10.92 1.46 3.58
N PHE A 49 -9.95 1.12 2.74
CA PHE A 49 -10.15 0.12 1.69
C PHE A 49 -10.34 -1.30 2.22
N GLN A 50 -9.77 -1.64 3.39
CA GLN A 50 -10.00 -2.93 4.02
C GLN A 50 -11.42 -3.08 4.56
N VAL A 51 -12.04 -2.00 5.03
CA VAL A 51 -13.41 -2.02 5.56
C VAL A 51 -14.46 -2.06 4.44
N GLU A 52 -14.14 -1.51 3.26
CA GLU A 52 -15.06 -1.40 2.13
C GLU A 52 -15.11 -2.66 1.22
N ASP A 53 -14.18 -3.62 1.34
CA ASP A 53 -14.09 -4.75 0.40
C ASP A 53 -14.71 -6.05 0.94
N ASP A 54 -15.88 -6.41 0.41
CA ASP A 54 -16.64 -7.60 0.82
C ASP A 54 -16.39 -8.85 -0.07
N SER A 55 -15.54 -8.78 -1.13
CA SER A 55 -15.30 -9.98 -1.97
C SER A 55 -14.24 -9.91 -3.07
N SER A 56 -13.59 -8.77 -3.34
CA SER A 56 -12.60 -8.69 -4.43
C SER A 56 -11.19 -8.51 -3.89
N GLN A 57 -10.27 -9.43 -4.19
CA GLN A 57 -8.83 -9.20 -3.94
C GLN A 57 -8.34 -8.06 -4.84
N LYS A 58 -8.45 -6.81 -4.38
CA LYS A 58 -7.90 -5.65 -5.09
C LYS A 58 -6.40 -5.54 -4.83
N LEU A 59 -5.63 -5.54 -5.92
CA LEU A 59 -4.21 -5.20 -5.88
C LEU A 59 -4.06 -3.68 -5.87
N PHE A 60 -3.35 -3.16 -4.87
CA PHE A 60 -2.99 -1.75 -4.78
C PHE A 60 -1.50 -1.58 -5.03
N TRP A 61 -1.17 -0.58 -5.84
CA TRP A 61 0.19 -0.07 -5.96
C TRP A 61 0.33 1.18 -5.09
N VAL A 62 1.27 1.12 -4.16
CA VAL A 62 1.58 2.19 -3.20
C VAL A 62 3.05 2.54 -3.36
N ASP A 63 3.35 3.75 -3.81
CA ASP A 63 4.72 4.20 -4.07
C ASP A 63 5.67 4.00 -2.87
N ALA A 64 5.26 4.36 -1.64
CA ALA A 64 6.08 4.28 -0.44
C ALA A 64 6.46 2.85 -0.01
N VAL A 65 5.80 1.84 -0.60
CA VAL A 65 6.04 0.43 -0.36
C VAL A 65 6.65 -0.26 -1.59
N CYS A 66 6.20 0.10 -2.80
CA CYS A 66 6.56 -0.58 -4.03
C CYS A 66 7.76 0.02 -4.77
N VAL A 67 8.07 1.30 -4.56
CA VAL A 67 9.31 1.90 -5.04
C VAL A 67 10.34 1.72 -3.93
N SER A 68 11.41 0.98 -4.23
CA SER A 68 12.52 0.74 -3.31
C SER A 68 12.89 2.04 -2.59
N GLN A 69 12.69 2.09 -1.26
CA GLN A 69 13.29 3.14 -0.43
C GLN A 69 14.81 3.14 -0.60
#